data_AF-A0A7C3XVY7-F1
#
_entry.id   AF-A0A7C3XVY7-F1
#
_cell.length_a   1.000
_cell.length_b   1.000
_cell.length_c   1.000
_cell.angle_alpha   90.00
_cell.angle_beta   90.00
_cell.angle_gamma   90.00
#
_symmetry.space_group_name_H-M   'P 1'
#
loop_
_entity.id
_entity.type
_entity.pdbx_description
1 polymer ?
#
loop_
_entity_poly.entity_id
_entity_poly.type
_entity_poly.pdbx_seq_one_letter_code
_entity_poly.pdbx_strand_id
1 'polypeptide(L)'
;MVRRAVHPASISPGSRIIEALWQQQHVNPHQTVRQALENTAIRPDLWMRAVRVLRVEESRKIGRMRRKELALLGRTIRRYWQEWRRGEIAL
;
A
#
# COMPACT_ATOMS: atom_id res chain seq x y z
N MET A 1 -4.47 11.45 -24.73
CA MET A 1 -4.84 11.35 -23.30
C MET A 1 -3.59 11.13 -22.48
N VAL A 2 -3.02 12.18 -21.91
CA VAL A 2 -1.79 12.10 -21.11
C VAL A 2 -2.15 11.57 -19.72
N ARG A 3 -1.84 10.30 -19.45
CA ARG A 3 -1.87 9.76 -18.09
C ARG A 3 -0.81 10.54 -17.29
N ARG A 4 -1.26 11.47 -16.46
CA ARG A 4 -0.42 12.25 -15.56
C ARG A 4 0.39 11.29 -14.69
N ALA A 5 1.70 11.26 -14.91
CA ALA A 5 2.63 10.47 -14.12
C ALA A 5 2.57 10.97 -12.67
N VAL A 6 2.01 10.15 -11.78
CA VAL A 6 2.16 10.33 -10.34
C VAL A 6 3.48 9.67 -9.96
N HIS A 7 4.60 10.37 -10.09
CA HIS A 7 5.90 9.99 -9.52
C HIS A 7 6.69 11.28 -9.22
N PRO A 8 7.53 11.38 -8.17
CA PRO A 8 7.79 10.50 -7.05
C PRO A 8 7.93 11.31 -5.74
N ALA A 9 6.82 11.63 -5.07
CA ALA A 9 6.93 11.76 -3.61
C ALA A 9 6.83 10.33 -3.10
N SER A 10 7.96 9.72 -2.77
CA SER A 10 8.04 8.49 -2.00
C SER A 10 7.35 8.72 -0.65
N ILE A 11 6.02 8.68 -0.62
CA ILE A 11 5.26 8.99 0.58
C ILE A 11 5.41 7.81 1.52
N SER A 12 6.43 7.99 2.34
CA SER A 12 6.75 7.36 3.60
C SER A 12 7.50 6.04 3.57
N PRO A 13 8.54 5.92 4.43
CA PRO A 13 9.05 4.62 4.86
C PRO A 13 7.91 3.76 5.41
N GLY A 14 8.11 2.43 5.52
CA GLY A 14 7.10 1.51 6.05
C GLY A 14 6.48 1.91 7.39
N SER A 15 7.12 2.80 8.15
CA SER A 15 6.56 3.42 9.36
C SER A 15 5.27 4.22 9.14
N ARG A 16 5.07 4.89 7.99
CA ARG A 16 3.87 5.72 7.73
C ARG A 16 3.01 5.27 6.54
N ILE A 17 3.07 3.98 6.22
CA ILE A 17 2.29 3.40 5.10
C ILE A 17 0.77 3.56 5.28
N ILE A 18 0.29 3.56 6.54
CA ILE A 18 -1.13 3.71 6.84
C ILE A 18 -1.59 5.13 6.50
N GLU A 19 -0.85 6.16 6.94
CA GLU A 19 -1.15 7.55 6.60
C GLU A 19 -1.09 7.77 5.09
N ALA A 20 -0.10 7.18 4.40
CA ALA A 20 0.02 7.27 2.95
C ALA A 20 -1.22 6.72 2.23
N LEU A 21 -1.69 5.53 2.63
CA LEU A 21 -2.88 4.90 2.04
C LEU A 21 -4.16 5.67 2.39
N TRP A 22 -4.29 6.24 3.58
CA TRP A 22 -5.41 7.11 3.94
C TRP A 22 -5.43 8.39 3.11
N GLN A 23 -4.28 9.05 2.95
CA GLN A 23 -4.17 10.24 2.10
C GLN A 23 -4.56 9.93 0.66
N GLN A 24 -4.06 8.84 0.11
CA GLN A 24 -4.42 8.38 -1.23
C GLN A 24 -5.91 8.03 -1.36
N GLN A 25 -6.53 7.47 -0.31
CA GLN A 25 -7.97 7.20 -0.30
C GLN A 25 -8.80 8.48 -0.44
N HIS A 26 -8.34 9.59 0.17
CA HIS A 26 -9.02 10.87 0.09
C HIS A 26 -8.72 11.63 -1.20
N VAL A 27 -7.45 11.63 -1.64
CA VAL A 27 -7.02 12.41 -2.82
C VAL A 27 -7.40 11.72 -4.12
N ASN A 28 -7.25 10.39 -4.21
CA ASN A 28 -7.47 9.61 -5.44
C ASN A 28 -8.36 8.37 -5.17
N PRO A 29 -9.62 8.52 -4.73
CA PRO A 29 -10.47 7.40 -4.32
C PRO A 29 -10.76 6.40 -5.45
N HIS A 30 -10.60 6.81 -6.71
CA HIS A 30 -10.89 5.98 -7.89
C HIS A 30 -9.74 5.08 -8.33
N GLN A 31 -8.52 5.29 -7.81
CA GLN A 31 -7.40 4.42 -8.12
C GLN A 31 -7.60 3.05 -7.47
N THR A 32 -7.03 2.03 -8.08
CA THR A 32 -7.06 0.66 -7.54
C THR A 32 -6.15 0.53 -6.32
N VAL A 33 -6.39 -0.49 -5.46
CA VAL A 33 -5.49 -0.80 -4.34
C VAL A 33 -4.06 -1.04 -4.85
N ARG A 34 -3.92 -1.70 -6.00
CA ARG A 34 -2.62 -1.91 -6.64
C ARG A 34 -1.91 -0.60 -6.96
N GLN A 35 -2.56 0.30 -7.70
CA GLN A 35 -2.00 1.61 -8.06
C GLN A 35 -1.65 2.43 -6.81
N ALA A 36 -2.48 2.35 -5.77
CA ALA A 36 -2.22 3.00 -4.50
C ALA A 36 -0.90 2.52 -3.86
N LEU A 37 -0.69 1.20 -3.81
CA LEU A 37 0.50 0.57 -3.27
C LEU A 37 1.74 0.79 -4.14
N GLU A 38 1.60 0.77 -5.47
CA GLU A 38 2.67 1.11 -6.42
C GLU A 38 3.16 2.55 -6.27
N ASN A 39 2.29 3.46 -5.82
CA ASN A 39 2.64 4.85 -5.50
C ASN A 39 3.33 5.01 -4.13
N THR A 40 3.58 3.92 -3.39
CA THR A 40 4.30 3.96 -2.11
C THR A 40 5.77 3.61 -2.30
N ALA A 41 6.62 4.02 -1.37
CA ALA A 41 8.05 3.68 -1.38
C ALA A 41 8.34 2.25 -0.83
N ILE A 42 7.32 1.40 -0.74
CA ILE A 42 7.43 0.05 -0.20
C ILE A 42 7.79 -0.92 -1.33
N ARG A 43 8.72 -1.85 -1.04
CA ARG A 43 9.07 -2.92 -1.97
C ARG A 43 7.83 -3.68 -2.44
N PRO A 44 7.66 -3.91 -3.77
CA PRO A 44 6.54 -4.66 -4.33
C PRO A 44 6.26 -5.97 -3.62
N ASP A 45 7.30 -6.76 -3.38
CA ASP A 45 7.21 -8.09 -2.76
C ASP A 45 6.48 -8.07 -1.41
N LEU A 46 6.73 -7.03 -0.61
CA LEU A 46 6.16 -6.89 0.73
C LEU A 46 4.65 -6.62 0.68
N TRP A 47 4.22 -5.67 -0.15
CA TRP A 47 2.80 -5.36 -0.25
C TRP A 47 2.03 -6.42 -1.03
N MET A 48 2.64 -7.05 -2.04
CA MET A 48 2.04 -8.19 -2.74
C MET A 48 1.75 -9.34 -1.77
N ARG A 49 2.70 -9.64 -0.88
CA ARG A 49 2.51 -10.64 0.18
C ARG A 49 1.36 -10.26 1.12
N ALA A 50 1.28 -9.00 1.55
CA ALA A 50 0.21 -8.52 2.42
C ALA A 50 -1.18 -8.63 1.76
N VAL A 51 -1.28 -8.22 0.50
CA VAL A 51 -2.51 -8.32 -0.30
C VAL A 51 -2.95 -9.78 -0.43
N ARG A 52 -2.02 -10.69 -0.74
CA ARG A 52 -2.30 -12.13 -0.86
C ARG A 52 -2.79 -12.74 0.44
N VAL A 53 -2.12 -12.45 1.56
CA VAL A 53 -2.48 -12.98 2.88
C VAL A 53 -3.84 -12.46 3.36
N LEU A 54 -4.12 -11.19 3.11
CA LEU A 54 -5.39 -10.55 3.49
C LEU A 54 -6.51 -10.78 2.47
N ARG A 55 -6.23 -11.47 1.36
CA ARG A 55 -7.16 -11.67 0.23
C ARG A 55 -7.80 -10.36 -0.24
N VAL A 56 -7.01 -9.29 -0.28
CA VAL A 56 -7.47 -7.99 -0.77
C VAL A 56 -7.54 -8.04 -2.30
N GLU A 57 -8.66 -7.62 -2.85
CA GLU A 57 -8.80 -7.50 -4.31
C GLU A 57 -8.00 -6.30 -4.83
N GLU A 58 -6.96 -6.56 -5.62
CA GLU A 58 -6.07 -5.54 -6.16
C GLU A 58 -6.75 -4.53 -7.08
N SER A 59 -7.74 -4.99 -7.85
CA SER A 59 -8.57 -4.18 -8.77
C SER A 59 -9.60 -3.32 -8.06
N ARG A 60 -9.88 -3.55 -6.78
CA ARG A 60 -10.85 -2.75 -6.01
C ARG A 60 -10.37 -1.32 -5.92
N LYS A 61 -11.28 -0.36 -6.06
CA LYS A 61 -10.98 1.06 -5.84
C LYS A 61 -10.65 1.30 -4.37
N ILE A 62 -9.56 2.03 -4.08
CA ILE A 62 -9.14 2.31 -2.70
C ILE A 62 -10.21 3.10 -1.91
N GLY A 63 -10.97 3.97 -2.58
CA GLY A 63 -12.11 4.68 -1.99
C GLY A 63 -13.26 3.76 -1.54
N ARG A 64 -13.29 2.51 -2.00
CA ARG A 64 -14.26 1.50 -1.57
C ARG A 64 -13.78 0.67 -0.38
N MET A 65 -12.51 0.74 0.01
CA MET A 65 -12.00 0.03 1.19
C MET A 65 -12.54 0.67 2.47
N ARG A 66 -13.02 -0.14 3.40
CA ARG A 66 -13.39 0.31 4.74
C ARG A 66 -12.12 0.72 5.50
N ARG A 67 -12.25 1.69 6.40
CA ARG A 67 -11.13 2.17 7.23
C ARG A 67 -10.42 1.03 7.97
N LYS A 68 -11.16 0.03 8.46
CA LYS A 68 -10.61 -1.17 9.12
C LYS A 68 -9.80 -2.06 8.15
N GLU A 69 -10.29 -2.28 6.93
CA GLU A 69 -9.59 -3.07 5.91
C GLU A 69 -8.26 -2.39 5.52
N LEU A 70 -8.29 -1.08 5.30
CA LEU A 70 -7.11 -0.31 4.92
C LEU A 70 -6.10 -0.21 6.08
N ALA A 71 -6.57 -0.04 7.32
CA ALA A 71 -5.71 -0.09 8.50
C ALA A 71 -5.06 -1.46 8.70
N LEU A 72 -5.80 -2.55 8.47
CA LEU A 72 -5.27 -3.91 8.53
C LEU A 72 -4.19 -4.13 7.46
N LEU A 73 -4.47 -3.74 6.21
CA LEU A 73 -3.51 -3.79 5.11
C LEU A 73 -2.23 -3.04 5.43
N GLY A 74 -2.33 -1.77 5.83
CA GLY A 74 -1.16 -0.96 6.18
C GLY A 74 -0.38 -1.51 7.38
N ARG A 75 -1.04 -2.08 8.40
CA ARG A 75 -0.35 -2.73 9.54
C ARG A 75 0.41 -3.98 9.10
N THR A 76 -0.18 -4.81 8.24
CA THR A 76 0.47 -6.02 7.73
C THR A 76 1.67 -5.69 6.85
N ILE A 77 1.54 -4.69 5.97
CA ILE A 77 2.68 -4.19 5.17
C ILE A 77 3.79 -3.66 6.07
N ARG A 78 3.45 -2.84 7.08
CA ARG A 78 4.41 -2.32 8.06
C ARG A 78 5.12 -3.46 8.80
N ARG A 79 4.39 -4.50 9.18
CA ARG A 79 4.96 -5.69 9.83
C ARG A 79 5.99 -6.36 8.93
N TYR A 80 5.65 -6.69 7.68
CA TYR A 80 6.59 -7.32 6.75
C TYR A 80 7.80 -6.44 6.45
N TRP A 81 7.62 -5.12 6.39
CA TRP A 81 8.75 -4.20 6.23
C TRP A 81 9.71 -4.23 7.43
N GLN A 82 9.20 -4.35 8.65
CA GLN A 82 10.04 -4.50 9.85
C GLN A 82 10.75 -5.86 9.88
N GLU A 83 10.04 -6.94 9.58
CA GLU A 83 10.62 -8.29 9.49
C GLU A 83 11.74 -8.33 8.44
N TRP A 84 11.51 -7.75 7.27
CA TRP A 84 12.52 -7.66 6.22
C TRP A 84 13.74 -6.83 6.66
N ARG A 85 13.51 -5.68 7.29
CA ARG A 85 14.59 -4.83 7.81
C ARG A 85 15.44 -5.54 8.88
N ARG A 86 14.84 -6.44 9.67
CA ARG A 86 15.53 -7.27 10.66
C ARG A 86 16.20 -8.51 10.06
N GLY A 87 16.00 -8.79 8.78
CA GLY A 87 16.52 -10.00 8.12
C GLY A 87 15.72 -11.27 8.43
N GLU A 88 14.50 -11.15 8.97
CA GLU A 88 13.66 -12.29 9.38
C GLU A 88 12.90 -12.91 8.21
N ILE A 89 12.78 -12.19 7.09
CA ILE A 89 12.16 -12.71 5.87
C ILE A 89 13.07 -12.47 4.67
N ALA A 90 13.36 -13.56 3.94
CA ALA A 90 13.86 -13.51 2.58
C ALA A 90 12.65 -13.35 1.62
N LEU A 91 12.78 -12.46 0.64
CA LEU A 91 11.77 -12.16 -0.37
C LEU A 91 12.24 -12.65 -1.73
#